data_AF-A0A7W0JQM1-F1
#
_entry.id   AF-A0A7W0JQM1-F1
#
_cell.length_a   1.000
_cell.length_b   1.000
_cell.length_c   1.000
_cell.angle_alpha   90.00
_cell.angle_beta   90.00
_cell.angle_gamma   90.00
#
_symmetry.space_group_name_H-M   'P 1'
#
loop_
_entity.id
_entity.type
_entity.pdbx_description
1 polymer ?
#
loop_
_entity_poly.entity_id
_entity_poly.type
_entity_poly.pdbx_seq_one_letter_code
_entity_poly.pdbx_strand_id
1 'polypeptide(L)'
;LAHALNAEARALVEAGATMLQIDEPFLAGYPEQVGLAVEAINVVTAGVEATWALHVCYGNRYARPSWEGHYTFLFPAVLDAGVDQLVLEFARKGDEDLPSVAELGWDRALGLGVLDVKSEQVETAEVVAGRIRRALKVIDADKLVVNPDCGLRHVPPAVARAKLSAMVEGAAQVRGQLTGAPVAVGAARQ
;
A
#
# COMPACT_ATOMS: atom_id res chain seq x y z
N LEU A 1 23.26 -2.74 8.25
CA LEU A 1 22.40 -2.23 7.16
C LEU A 1 21.45 -1.15 7.65
N ALA A 2 20.59 -1.41 8.64
CA ALA A 2 19.61 -0.44 9.15
C ALA A 2 20.17 0.96 9.47
N HIS A 3 21.30 1.06 10.18
CA HIS A 3 21.96 2.35 10.44
C HIS A 3 22.37 3.11 9.17
N ALA A 4 22.79 2.41 8.11
CA ALA A 4 23.13 3.05 6.84
C ALA A 4 21.87 3.55 6.12
N LEU A 5 20.77 2.79 6.18
CA LEU A 5 19.47 3.22 5.66
C LEU A 5 18.89 4.40 6.46
N ASN A 6 19.11 4.49 7.77
CA ASN A 6 18.76 5.68 8.55
C ASN A 6 19.53 6.92 8.07
N ALA A 7 20.84 6.79 7.83
CA ALA A 7 21.65 7.89 7.29
C ALA A 7 21.13 8.35 5.91
N GLU A 8 20.77 7.41 5.04
CA GLU A 8 20.15 7.72 3.75
C GLU A 8 18.78 8.41 3.92
N ALA A 9 17.94 7.91 4.82
CA ALA A 9 16.64 8.50 5.12
C ALA A 9 16.76 9.96 5.58
N ARG A 10 17.76 10.27 6.42
CA ARG A 10 18.08 11.65 6.82
C ARG A 10 18.46 12.52 5.63
N ALA A 11 19.31 12.02 4.74
CA ALA A 11 19.71 12.74 3.53
C ALA A 11 18.52 13.01 2.59
N LEU A 12 17.59 12.06 2.46
CA LEU A 12 16.37 12.24 1.68
C LEU A 12 15.45 13.31 2.28
N VAL A 13 15.28 13.33 3.61
CA VAL A 13 14.50 14.37 4.30
C VAL A 13 15.17 15.73 4.17
N GLU A 14 16.50 15.81 4.30
CA GLU A 14 17.26 17.04 4.07
C GLU A 14 17.10 17.56 2.64
N ALA A 15 16.99 16.64 1.66
CA ALA A 15 16.67 16.96 0.27
C ALA A 15 15.19 17.33 0.02
N GLY A 16 14.34 17.32 1.06
CA GLY A 16 12.95 17.75 1.02
C GLY A 16 11.91 16.62 0.89
N ALA A 17 12.30 15.35 1.02
CA ALA A 17 11.33 14.26 1.06
C ALA A 17 10.50 14.33 2.35
N THR A 18 9.18 14.32 2.21
CA THR A 18 8.23 14.34 3.35
C THR A 18 7.62 12.98 3.65
N MET A 19 7.74 12.03 2.72
CA MET A 19 7.25 10.67 2.85
C MET A 19 8.32 9.69 2.38
N LEU A 20 8.57 8.66 3.18
CA LEU A 20 9.54 7.60 2.91
C LEU A 20 8.86 6.24 3.05
N GLN A 21 9.24 5.30 2.19
CA GLN A 21 8.69 3.94 2.20
C GLN A 21 9.82 2.93 2.34
N ILE A 22 9.61 1.94 3.22
CA ILE A 22 10.44 0.75 3.36
C ILE A 22 9.72 -0.40 2.68
N ASP A 23 10.39 -1.08 1.74
CA ASP A 23 9.85 -2.24 1.03
C ASP A 23 10.43 -3.53 1.64
N GLU A 24 9.58 -4.35 2.26
CA GLU A 24 9.97 -5.63 2.88
C GLU A 24 9.16 -6.82 2.33
N PRO A 25 9.26 -7.13 1.01
CA PRO A 25 8.53 -8.25 0.42
C PRO A 25 8.98 -9.61 0.95
N PHE A 26 10.19 -9.71 1.53
CA PHE A 26 10.72 -10.96 2.07
C PHE A 26 9.97 -11.45 3.30
N LEU A 27 9.30 -10.57 4.04
CA LEU A 27 8.51 -10.96 5.21
C LEU A 27 7.42 -11.99 4.87
N ALA A 28 6.86 -11.94 3.67
CA ALA A 28 5.89 -12.94 3.21
C ALA A 28 6.48 -14.35 3.05
N GLY A 29 7.79 -14.45 2.84
CA GLY A 29 8.52 -15.72 2.72
C GLY A 29 9.17 -16.22 4.01
N TYR A 30 9.39 -15.32 4.97
CA TYR A 30 10.11 -15.57 6.22
C TYR A 30 9.34 -14.95 7.40
N PRO A 31 8.09 -15.41 7.65
CA PRO A 31 7.22 -14.82 8.68
C PRO A 31 7.81 -14.90 10.09
N GLU A 32 8.69 -15.86 10.36
CA GLU A 32 9.41 -15.97 11.63
C GLU A 32 10.37 -14.79 11.90
N GLN A 33 10.70 -14.00 10.88
CA GLN A 33 11.65 -12.89 10.98
C GLN A 33 10.99 -11.53 11.19
N VAL A 34 9.65 -11.45 11.28
CA VAL A 34 8.94 -10.17 11.41
C VAL A 34 9.44 -9.37 12.62
N GLY A 35 9.67 -10.00 13.77
CA GLY A 35 10.21 -9.31 14.96
C GLY A 35 11.56 -8.64 14.69
N LEU A 36 12.49 -9.36 14.07
CA LEU A 36 13.81 -8.82 13.72
C LEU A 36 13.71 -7.70 12.67
N ALA A 37 12.80 -7.83 11.70
CA ALA A 37 12.57 -6.79 10.71
C ALA A 37 12.00 -5.52 11.35
N VAL A 38 11.07 -5.64 12.31
CA VAL A 38 10.53 -4.51 13.05
C VAL A 38 11.63 -3.79 13.85
N GLU A 39 12.52 -4.53 14.51
CA GLU A 39 13.70 -3.93 15.17
C GLU A 39 14.55 -3.13 14.17
N ALA A 40 14.83 -3.70 12.99
CA ALA A 40 15.59 -3.02 11.95
C ALA A 40 14.86 -1.78 11.40
N ILE A 41 13.55 -1.87 11.14
CA ILE A 41 12.70 -0.76 10.69
C ILE A 41 12.77 0.38 11.70
N ASN A 42 12.65 0.09 12.99
CA ASN A 42 12.73 1.09 14.05
C ASN A 42 14.10 1.79 14.08
N VAL A 43 15.19 1.08 13.78
CA VAL A 43 16.51 1.72 13.59
C VAL A 43 16.53 2.62 12.35
N VAL A 44 15.88 2.23 11.25
CA VAL A 44 15.79 3.05 10.03
C VAL A 44 14.98 4.33 10.26
N THR A 45 13.86 4.26 10.98
CA THR A 45 12.96 5.42 11.17
C THR A 45 13.36 6.33 12.34
N ALA A 46 14.23 5.86 13.25
CA ALA A 46 14.63 6.61 14.44
C ALA A 46 15.16 8.02 14.16
N GLY A 47 14.43 9.02 14.68
CA GLY A 47 14.80 10.43 14.62
C GLY A 47 14.81 11.03 13.21
N VAL A 48 14.01 10.46 12.30
CA VAL A 48 13.79 10.97 10.93
C VAL A 48 12.36 11.46 10.81
N GLU A 49 12.19 12.78 10.64
CA GLU A 49 10.88 13.43 10.53
C GLU A 49 10.32 13.30 9.11
N ALA A 50 9.61 12.21 8.86
CA ALA A 50 8.87 11.96 7.62
C ALA A 50 7.64 11.10 7.93
N THR A 51 6.65 11.09 7.04
CA THR A 51 5.61 10.06 7.04
C THR A 51 6.22 8.75 6.54
N TRP A 52 6.06 7.67 7.29
CA TRP A 52 6.66 6.38 7.01
C TRP A 52 5.63 5.35 6.54
N ALA A 53 5.90 4.70 5.42
CA ALA A 53 5.14 3.57 4.94
C ALA A 53 5.98 2.28 4.97
N LEU A 54 5.35 1.16 5.34
CA LEU A 54 5.92 -0.17 5.19
C LEU A 54 5.12 -0.93 4.14
N HIS A 55 5.76 -1.23 3.02
CA HIS A 55 5.17 -2.06 1.98
C HIS A 55 5.55 -3.52 2.17
N VAL A 56 4.53 -4.37 2.31
CA VAL A 56 4.68 -5.83 2.33
C VAL A 56 3.78 -6.41 1.24
N CYS A 57 4.37 -7.12 0.28
CA CYS A 57 3.64 -7.82 -0.77
C CYS A 57 4.14 -9.26 -0.88
N TYR A 58 3.47 -10.04 -1.72
CA TYR A 58 3.87 -11.41 -2.01
C TYR A 58 4.84 -11.50 -3.20
N GLY A 59 5.53 -10.39 -3.51
CA GLY A 59 6.53 -10.27 -4.56
C GLY A 59 5.94 -9.97 -5.94
N ASN A 60 6.72 -9.30 -6.79
CA ASN A 60 6.32 -8.91 -8.14
C ASN A 60 7.40 -9.23 -9.19
N ARG A 61 8.20 -10.27 -8.97
CA ARG A 61 9.30 -10.61 -9.88
C ARG A 61 8.72 -11.19 -11.17
N TYR A 62 8.95 -10.50 -12.30
CA TYR A 62 8.41 -10.90 -13.62
C TYR A 62 6.87 -10.95 -13.65
N ALA A 63 6.19 -10.02 -12.97
CA ALA A 63 4.73 -10.00 -12.86
C ALA A 63 4.17 -11.30 -12.23
N ARG A 64 4.89 -11.90 -11.29
CA ARG A 64 4.48 -13.13 -10.59
C ARG A 64 4.67 -12.99 -9.07
N PRO A 65 3.75 -13.57 -8.28
CA PRO A 65 3.98 -13.72 -6.85
C PRO A 65 5.16 -14.67 -6.62
N SER A 66 5.95 -14.37 -5.60
CA SER A 66 6.99 -15.25 -5.05
C SER A 66 6.46 -16.09 -3.89
N TRP A 67 5.41 -15.63 -3.21
CA TRP A 67 4.79 -16.28 -2.05
C TRP A 67 3.26 -16.21 -2.12
N GLU A 68 2.57 -16.90 -1.22
CA GLU A 68 1.13 -16.83 -0.99
C GLU A 68 0.85 -16.95 0.52
N GLY A 69 -0.33 -16.50 0.98
CA GLY A 69 -0.69 -16.50 2.41
C GLY A 69 -1.58 -15.32 2.81
N HIS A 70 -1.72 -15.10 4.12
CA HIS A 70 -2.51 -14.02 4.73
C HIS A 70 -1.63 -13.06 5.51
N TYR A 71 -1.98 -11.77 5.62
CA TYR A 71 -1.18 -10.77 6.34
C TYR A 71 -1.16 -10.91 7.86
N THR A 72 -1.94 -11.85 8.43
CA THR A 72 -1.98 -12.10 9.87
C THR A 72 -0.61 -12.46 10.47
N PHE A 73 0.34 -12.97 9.67
CA PHE A 73 1.70 -13.27 10.13
C PHE A 73 2.48 -12.03 10.56
N LEU A 74 2.09 -10.81 10.12
CA LEU A 74 2.74 -9.58 10.54
C LEU A 74 2.47 -9.26 12.01
N PHE A 75 1.37 -9.77 12.56
CA PHE A 75 0.89 -9.44 13.90
C PHE A 75 1.38 -10.46 14.95
N PRO A 76 1.62 -10.03 16.19
CA PRO A 76 1.47 -8.65 16.70
C PRO A 76 2.69 -7.76 16.45
N ALA A 77 3.82 -8.31 16.00
CA ALA A 77 5.10 -7.61 15.95
C ALA A 77 5.06 -6.29 15.17
N VAL A 78 4.32 -6.23 14.06
CA VAL A 78 4.20 -5.02 13.24
C VAL A 78 3.54 -3.83 13.98
N LEU A 79 2.82 -4.08 15.06
CA LEU A 79 2.23 -3.02 15.88
C LEU A 79 3.31 -2.12 16.52
N ASP A 80 4.50 -2.68 16.78
CA ASP A 80 5.65 -1.97 17.34
C ASP A 80 6.53 -1.30 16.26
N ALA A 81 6.17 -1.42 14.98
CA ALA A 81 6.88 -0.75 13.90
C ALA A 81 6.60 0.76 13.93
N GLY A 82 7.67 1.56 13.95
CA GLY A 82 7.65 3.02 13.89
C GLY A 82 7.35 3.53 12.48
N VAL A 83 6.22 3.10 11.92
CA VAL A 83 5.71 3.50 10.61
C VAL A 83 4.25 3.94 10.72
N ASP A 84 3.85 4.89 9.90
CA ASP A 84 2.51 5.49 9.92
C ASP A 84 1.50 4.75 9.03
N GLN A 85 1.99 3.90 8.13
CA GLN A 85 1.16 3.23 7.13
C GLN A 85 1.65 1.81 6.81
N LEU A 86 0.73 0.84 6.74
CA LEU A 86 0.96 -0.44 6.04
C LEU A 86 0.46 -0.34 4.61
N VAL A 87 1.26 -0.75 3.62
CA VAL A 87 0.89 -0.74 2.21
C VAL A 87 0.84 -2.18 1.69
N LEU A 88 -0.36 -2.69 1.47
CA LEU A 88 -0.61 -4.12 1.25
C LEU A 88 -1.33 -4.38 -0.10
N GLU A 89 -1.30 -5.62 -0.58
CA GLU A 89 -1.93 -6.04 -1.84
C GLU A 89 -3.33 -6.66 -1.60
N PHE A 90 -4.37 -6.13 -2.26
CA PHE A 90 -5.75 -6.61 -2.14
C PHE A 90 -6.45 -6.76 -3.50
N ALA A 91 -5.88 -6.25 -4.58
CA ALA A 91 -6.49 -6.32 -5.89
C ALA A 91 -6.46 -7.74 -6.43
N ARG A 92 -5.29 -8.39 -6.34
CA ARG A 92 -5.08 -9.76 -6.77
C ARG A 92 -5.54 -10.79 -5.76
N LYS A 93 -5.20 -10.59 -4.48
CA LYS A 93 -5.49 -11.56 -3.41
C LYS A 93 -6.95 -11.57 -2.98
N GLY A 94 -7.64 -10.46 -3.18
CA GLY A 94 -8.94 -10.23 -2.57
C GLY A 94 -8.81 -9.47 -1.25
N ASP A 95 -9.93 -9.29 -0.58
CA ASP A 95 -10.10 -8.42 0.59
C ASP A 95 -10.29 -9.18 1.91
N GLU A 96 -9.96 -10.47 1.91
CA GLU A 96 -10.13 -11.37 3.06
C GLU A 96 -9.31 -10.95 4.29
N ASP A 97 -8.18 -10.28 4.11
CA ASP A 97 -7.33 -9.82 5.21
C ASP A 97 -7.78 -8.46 5.79
N LEU A 98 -8.71 -7.73 5.14
CA LEU A 98 -9.13 -6.40 5.63
C LEU A 98 -9.74 -6.44 7.04
N PRO A 99 -10.65 -7.38 7.38
CA PRO A 99 -11.15 -7.50 8.74
C PRO A 99 -10.02 -7.80 9.74
N SER A 100 -9.11 -8.71 9.38
CA SER A 100 -7.98 -9.11 10.23
C SER A 100 -7.06 -7.93 10.59
N VAL A 101 -6.77 -7.04 9.64
CA VAL A 101 -5.94 -5.84 9.89
C VAL A 101 -6.56 -4.96 10.98
N ALA A 102 -7.88 -4.75 10.92
CA ALA A 102 -8.60 -3.96 11.91
C ALA A 102 -8.72 -4.68 13.27
N GLU A 103 -9.09 -5.97 13.26
CA GLU A 103 -9.29 -6.79 14.46
C GLU A 103 -7.99 -7.03 15.24
N LEU A 104 -6.86 -7.12 14.54
CA LEU A 104 -5.53 -7.33 15.14
C LEU A 104 -4.87 -6.03 15.62
N GLY A 105 -5.60 -4.91 15.60
CA GLY A 105 -5.23 -3.68 16.31
C GLY A 105 -4.38 -2.70 15.51
N TRP A 106 -4.31 -2.81 14.18
CA TRP A 106 -3.70 -1.75 13.37
C TRP A 106 -4.61 -0.52 13.34
N ASP A 107 -4.20 0.54 14.02
CA ASP A 107 -4.99 1.78 14.20
C ASP A 107 -4.50 2.96 13.37
N ARG A 108 -3.43 2.76 12.57
CA ARG A 108 -2.79 3.74 11.68
C ARG A 108 -3.28 3.59 10.24
N ALA A 109 -2.66 4.31 9.29
CA ALA A 109 -3.11 4.31 7.90
C ALA A 109 -2.93 2.94 7.23
N LEU A 110 -3.83 2.60 6.32
CA LEU A 110 -3.75 1.42 5.46
C LEU A 110 -3.74 1.85 3.99
N GLY A 111 -2.65 1.54 3.31
CA GLY A 111 -2.53 1.50 1.87
C GLY A 111 -3.23 0.27 1.29
N LEU A 112 -4.37 0.50 0.66
CA LEU A 112 -5.17 -0.47 -0.06
C LEU A 112 -4.66 -0.64 -1.50
N GLY A 113 -4.02 -1.77 -1.78
CA GLY A 113 -3.74 -2.23 -3.13
C GLY A 113 -5.01 -2.48 -3.94
N VAL A 114 -5.28 -1.64 -4.95
CA VAL A 114 -6.50 -1.72 -5.78
C VAL A 114 -6.25 -2.05 -7.25
N LEU A 115 -4.99 -2.20 -7.66
CA LEU A 115 -4.60 -2.59 -9.02
C LEU A 115 -3.77 -3.87 -8.99
N ASP A 116 -4.16 -4.89 -9.75
CA ASP A 116 -3.34 -6.08 -9.95
C ASP A 116 -2.22 -5.73 -10.94
N VAL A 117 -1.02 -5.54 -10.40
CA VAL A 117 0.19 -5.21 -11.18
C VAL A 117 0.87 -6.42 -11.79
N LYS A 118 0.33 -7.62 -11.55
CA LYS A 118 0.77 -8.90 -12.11
C LYS A 118 -0.08 -9.29 -13.33
N SER A 119 -1.01 -8.43 -13.73
CA SER A 119 -1.87 -8.57 -14.91
C SER A 119 -1.79 -7.34 -15.80
N GLU A 120 -1.81 -7.54 -17.12
CA GLU A 120 -1.92 -6.44 -18.09
C GLU A 120 -3.37 -5.98 -18.29
N GLN A 121 -4.35 -6.69 -17.74
CA GLN A 121 -5.76 -6.28 -17.81
C GLN A 121 -5.97 -4.99 -17.03
N VAL A 122 -6.44 -3.94 -17.70
CA VAL A 122 -6.76 -2.65 -17.07
C VAL A 122 -8.08 -2.78 -16.29
N GLU A 123 -8.04 -2.48 -15.00
CA GLU A 123 -9.23 -2.36 -14.16
C GLU A 123 -10.12 -1.20 -14.63
N THR A 124 -11.43 -1.35 -14.49
CA THR A 124 -12.34 -0.20 -14.65
C THR A 124 -12.39 0.63 -13.37
N ALA A 125 -12.75 1.90 -13.49
CA ALA A 125 -12.97 2.78 -12.35
C ALA A 125 -13.99 2.20 -11.36
N GLU A 126 -15.03 1.50 -11.84
CA GLU A 126 -16.04 0.87 -10.98
C GLU A 126 -15.48 -0.33 -10.21
N VAL A 127 -14.59 -1.14 -10.82
CA VAL A 127 -13.90 -2.22 -10.11
C VAL A 127 -13.06 -1.66 -8.97
N VAL A 128 -12.31 -0.58 -9.23
CA VAL A 128 -11.52 0.12 -8.20
C VAL A 128 -12.43 0.69 -7.10
N ALA A 129 -13.48 1.43 -7.48
CA ALA A 129 -14.42 2.01 -6.53
C ALA A 129 -15.08 0.94 -5.66
N GLY A 130 -15.44 -0.21 -6.25
CA GLY A 130 -15.96 -1.37 -5.53
C GLY A 130 -14.98 -1.91 -4.49
N ARG A 131 -13.69 -2.01 -4.80
CA ARG A 131 -12.63 -2.41 -3.84
C ARG A 131 -12.52 -1.42 -2.68
N ILE A 132 -12.48 -0.13 -2.98
CA ILE A 132 -12.41 0.95 -1.97
C ILE A 132 -13.64 0.90 -1.05
N ARG A 133 -14.86 0.76 -1.60
CA ARG A 133 -16.10 0.68 -0.80
C ARG A 133 -16.12 -0.52 0.14
N ARG A 134 -15.50 -1.64 -0.24
CA ARG A 134 -15.41 -2.81 0.66
C ARG A 134 -14.45 -2.54 1.81
N ALA A 135 -13.31 -1.90 1.55
CA ALA A 135 -12.38 -1.48 2.60
C ALA A 135 -13.00 -0.47 3.57
N LEU A 136 -13.78 0.49 3.07
CA LEU A 136 -14.48 1.48 3.90
C LEU A 136 -15.54 0.90 4.85
N LYS A 137 -15.88 -0.40 4.73
CA LYS A 137 -16.75 -1.07 5.70
C LYS A 137 -16.03 -1.43 7.00
N VAL A 138 -14.70 -1.50 6.99
CA VAL A 138 -13.88 -1.97 8.11
C VAL A 138 -12.74 -1.01 8.47
N ILE A 139 -12.37 -0.10 7.57
CA ILE A 139 -11.33 0.92 7.78
C ILE A 139 -11.95 2.31 7.62
N ASP A 140 -11.67 3.20 8.56
CA ASP A 140 -12.12 4.59 8.51
C ASP A 140 -11.55 5.32 7.28
N ALA A 141 -12.36 6.22 6.71
CA ALA A 141 -12.04 6.90 5.45
C ALA A 141 -10.78 7.78 5.53
N ASP A 142 -10.48 8.36 6.69
CA ASP A 142 -9.29 9.19 6.94
C ASP A 142 -8.01 8.37 7.13
N LYS A 143 -8.13 7.05 7.37
CA LYS A 143 -7.02 6.10 7.48
C LYS A 143 -6.78 5.31 6.20
N LEU A 144 -7.64 5.41 5.19
CA LEU A 144 -7.53 4.64 3.96
C LEU A 144 -6.79 5.41 2.85
N VAL A 145 -5.68 4.85 2.39
CA VAL A 145 -4.88 5.36 1.26
C VAL A 145 -5.02 4.39 0.10
N VAL A 146 -5.11 4.88 -1.15
CA VAL A 146 -5.31 4.05 -2.34
C VAL A 146 -4.01 3.95 -3.13
N ASN A 147 -3.56 2.73 -3.40
CA ASN A 147 -2.31 2.45 -4.14
C ASN A 147 -2.45 1.22 -5.08
N PRO A 148 -1.51 0.99 -6.00
CA PRO A 148 -1.38 -0.30 -6.68
C PRO A 148 -0.91 -1.42 -5.73
N ASP A 149 -1.16 -2.70 -6.03
CA ASP A 149 -0.71 -3.82 -5.18
C ASP A 149 0.81 -3.87 -4.96
N CYS A 150 1.61 -3.44 -5.94
CA CYS A 150 3.07 -3.35 -5.87
C CYS A 150 3.58 -2.40 -6.97
N GLY A 151 4.90 -2.30 -7.19
CA GLY A 151 5.48 -1.46 -8.24
C GLY A 151 5.04 -1.87 -9.67
N LEU A 152 4.85 -0.90 -10.56
CA LEU A 152 4.36 -1.12 -11.94
C LEU A 152 5.45 -1.51 -12.94
N ARG A 153 6.66 -1.87 -12.49
CA ARG A 153 7.85 -2.09 -13.34
C ARG A 153 7.63 -3.10 -14.48
N HIS A 154 6.82 -4.12 -14.24
CA HIS A 154 6.58 -5.22 -15.18
C HIS A 154 5.34 -5.03 -16.06
N VAL A 155 4.64 -3.91 -15.91
CA VAL A 155 3.46 -3.56 -16.71
C VAL A 155 3.91 -2.63 -17.85
N PRO A 156 3.45 -2.84 -19.11
CA PRO A 156 3.77 -1.91 -20.20
C PRO A 156 3.38 -0.46 -19.86
N PRO A 157 4.18 0.56 -20.23
CA PRO A 157 3.92 1.94 -19.81
C PRO A 157 2.53 2.48 -20.16
N ALA A 158 1.98 2.11 -21.32
CA ALA A 158 0.62 2.51 -21.71
C ALA A 158 -0.45 1.87 -20.80
N VAL A 159 -0.28 0.60 -20.47
CA VAL A 159 -1.18 -0.14 -19.56
C VAL A 159 -1.06 0.41 -18.14
N ALA A 160 0.15 0.71 -17.67
CA ALA A 160 0.38 1.31 -16.35
C ALA A 160 -0.34 2.67 -16.22
N ARG A 161 -0.25 3.54 -17.24
CA ARG A 161 -0.99 4.82 -17.26
C ARG A 161 -2.50 4.61 -17.25
N ALA A 162 -3.02 3.66 -18.02
CA ALA A 162 -4.45 3.36 -18.06
C ALA A 162 -4.97 2.84 -16.70
N LYS A 163 -4.23 1.92 -16.06
CA LYS A 163 -4.54 1.44 -14.70
C LYS A 163 -4.54 2.56 -13.67
N LEU A 164 -3.55 3.45 -13.72
CA LEU A 164 -3.49 4.62 -12.82
C LEU A 164 -4.64 5.61 -13.06
N SER A 165 -5.07 5.82 -14.31
CA SER A 165 -6.26 6.64 -14.62
C SER A 165 -7.51 6.04 -13.98
N ALA A 166 -7.74 4.75 -14.19
CA ALA A 166 -8.87 4.04 -13.57
C ALA A 166 -8.82 4.09 -12.04
N MET A 167 -7.63 4.02 -11.44
CA MET A 167 -7.44 4.14 -9.99
C MET A 167 -7.89 5.50 -9.47
N VAL A 168 -7.43 6.59 -10.10
CA VAL A 168 -7.77 7.96 -9.72
C VAL A 168 -9.27 8.23 -9.93
N GLU A 169 -9.83 7.77 -11.06
CA GLU A 169 -11.27 7.90 -11.35
C GLU A 169 -12.13 7.16 -10.32
N GLY A 170 -11.78 5.91 -10.00
CA GLY A 170 -12.50 5.12 -8.99
C GLY A 170 -12.43 5.76 -7.60
N ALA A 171 -11.26 6.26 -7.20
CA ALA A 171 -11.09 6.98 -5.94
C ALA A 171 -11.89 8.30 -5.91
N ALA A 172 -11.94 9.04 -7.03
CA ALA A 172 -12.71 10.27 -7.13
C ALA A 172 -14.23 10.02 -7.01
N GLN A 173 -14.73 8.91 -7.57
CA GLN A 173 -16.14 8.52 -7.43
C GLN A 173 -16.50 8.29 -5.96
N VAL A 174 -15.71 7.49 -5.24
CA VAL A 174 -15.97 7.19 -3.83
C VAL A 174 -15.81 8.45 -2.97
N ARG A 175 -14.81 9.29 -3.25
CA ARG A 175 -14.65 10.56 -2.54
C ARG A 175 -15.86 11.48 -2.69
N GLY A 176 -16.41 11.60 -3.90
CA GLY A 176 -17.65 12.38 -4.13
C GLY A 176 -18.85 11.84 -3.36
N GLN A 177 -18.95 10.51 -3.21
CA GLN A 177 -19.99 9.86 -2.41
C GLN A 177 -19.85 10.18 -0.91
N LEU A 178 -18.62 10.24 -0.40
CA LEU A 178 -18.35 10.52 1.02
C LEU A 178 -18.55 12.00 1.39
N THR A 179 -18.20 12.92 0.49
CA THR A 179 -18.25 14.37 0.77
C THR A 179 -19.53 15.03 0.27
N GLY A 180 -20.39 14.31 -0.45
CA GLY A 180 -21.56 14.87 -1.13
C GLY A 180 -21.21 15.80 -2.30
N ALA A 181 -19.92 15.86 -2.70
CA ALA A 181 -19.47 16.68 -3.81
C ALA A 181 -19.71 15.97 -5.16
N PRO A 182 -20.11 16.70 -6.21
CA PRO A 182 -20.24 16.12 -7.55
C PRO A 182 -18.88 15.57 -8.03
N VAL A 183 -18.90 14.36 -8.58
CA VAL A 183 -17.70 13.72 -9.16
C VAL A 183 -17.24 14.54 -10.36
N ALA A 184 -16.08 15.19 -10.25
CA ALA A 184 -15.44 15.84 -11.39
C ALA A 184 -14.87 14.74 -12.31
N VAL A 185 -15.69 14.24 -13.23
CA VAL A 185 -15.22 13.37 -14.31
C VAL A 185 -14.40 14.25 -15.24
N GLY A 186 -13.08 14.08 -15.20
CA GLY A 186 -12.16 14.77 -16.08
C GLY A 186 -12.52 14.46 -17.53
N ALA A 187 -12.90 15.50 -18.29
CA ALA A 187 -13.02 15.40 -19.73
C ALA A 187 -11.67 14.91 -20.28
N ALA A 188 -11.69 13.74 -20.93
CA ALA A 188 -10.57 13.26 -21.71
C ALA A 188 -10.14 14.38 -22.65
N ARG A 189 -8.92 14.91 -22.44
CA ARG A 189 -8.30 15.80 -23.42
C ARG A 189 -8.03 14.97 -24.66
N GLN A 190 -8.73 15.31 -25.74
CA GLN A 190 -8.49 14.82 -27.11
C GLN A 190 -7.06 15.15 -27.55
#